data_AF-A0AB36GK63-F1
#
_entry.id   AF-A0AB36GK63-F1
#
_cell.length_a   1.000
_cell.length_b   1.000
_cell.length_c   1.000
_cell.angle_alpha   90.00
_cell.angle_beta   90.00
_cell.angle_gamma   90.00
#
_symmetry.space_group_name_H-M   'P 1'
#
loop_
_entity.id
_entity.type
_entity.pdbx_description
1 polymer ?
#
loop_
_entity_poly.entity_id
_entity_poly.type
_entity_poly.pdbx_seq_one_letter_code
_entity_poly.pdbx_strand_id
1 'polypeptide(L)'
;MLNDSLARSSELFMYIAALIYTVVFIAFTSDVVANSRVTRRLEGRSEGAAQKPTVKAKIKVGAGAVSGASATANTAADTVRTGGTEQGTGERGMGYKGAAARALEGEVADSAMLYTGVRRPAARIAVVVMVLAALVHTAAVIMRGIAAQRVPWGNMYEFCTTGALMVSAVFLITLIFRDVRFVGTLVSGLVLIMLCAATIGFPTPVGHLKPALQSYWLVIHVSIAVLASGVFTITFAMAVLQLVQTRREQRILNGKSGGWAFMRLVPSAQALENFAFRMNALAFVMWTFTLAAGAIWANHAWGRYWGWDTKEVWTFVIWVVYAAYLHARATRGWAGPRSAWLSIIGYACIIFNFTVVNIFFSGLHSYSGL
;
A
#
# COMPACT_ATOMS: atom_id res chain seq x y z
N MET A 1 -22.75 32.84 5.62
CA MET A 1 -21.97 33.46 4.53
C MET A 1 -20.67 32.69 4.38
N LEU A 2 -20.22 32.43 3.15
CA LEU A 2 -18.93 31.78 2.90
C LEU A 2 -17.79 32.71 3.31
N ASN A 3 -16.71 32.17 3.88
CA ASN A 3 -15.54 32.96 4.24
C ASN A 3 -14.43 32.81 3.18
N ASP A 4 -14.42 33.71 2.21
CA ASP A 4 -13.49 33.67 1.07
C ASP A 4 -12.02 33.87 1.48
N SER A 5 -11.77 34.64 2.55
CA SER A 5 -10.40 34.84 3.06
C SER A 5 -9.82 33.53 3.62
N LEU A 6 -10.66 32.78 4.30
CA LEU A 6 -10.33 31.49 4.88
C LEU A 6 -10.21 30.42 3.79
N ALA A 7 -11.05 30.48 2.76
CA ALA A 7 -10.96 29.62 1.58
C ALA A 7 -9.62 29.77 0.83
N ARG A 8 -9.17 31.02 0.59
CA ARG A 8 -7.87 31.29 -0.04
C ARG A 8 -6.69 30.82 0.81
N SER A 9 -6.79 31.01 2.13
CA SER A 9 -5.77 30.54 3.07
C SER A 9 -5.69 29.00 3.08
N SER A 10 -6.83 28.32 3.00
CA SER A 10 -6.92 26.86 2.86
C SER A 10 -6.23 26.37 1.59
N GLU A 11 -6.46 27.02 0.45
CA GLU A 11 -5.81 26.69 -0.83
C GLU A 11 -4.29 26.89 -0.76
N LEU A 12 -3.84 27.99 -0.15
CA LEU A 12 -2.42 28.24 0.06
C LEU A 12 -1.78 27.16 0.94
N PHE A 13 -2.42 26.75 2.03
CA PHE A 13 -1.93 25.64 2.86
C PHE A 13 -1.95 24.31 2.10
N MET A 14 -2.88 24.11 1.17
CA MET A 14 -2.91 22.93 0.30
C MET A 14 -1.68 22.89 -0.64
N TYR A 15 -1.30 24.03 -1.23
CA TYR A 15 -0.09 24.12 -2.04
C TYR A 15 1.18 23.89 -1.22
N ILE A 16 1.26 24.48 -0.02
CA ILE A 16 2.38 24.24 0.90
C ILE A 16 2.45 22.75 1.25
N ALA A 17 1.32 22.12 1.60
CA ALA A 17 1.28 20.69 1.88
C ALA A 17 1.79 19.87 0.70
N ALA A 18 1.36 20.16 -0.54
CA ALA A 18 1.83 19.48 -1.74
C ALA A 18 3.35 19.61 -1.94
N LEU A 19 3.91 20.79 -1.71
CA LEU A 19 5.36 21.01 -1.76
C LEU A 19 6.10 20.20 -0.68
N ILE A 20 5.58 20.17 0.55
CA ILE A 20 6.17 19.36 1.63
C ILE A 20 6.07 17.87 1.28
N TYR A 21 4.93 17.38 0.78
CA TYR A 21 4.78 16.00 0.31
C TYR A 21 5.76 15.65 -0.83
N THR A 22 6.17 16.63 -1.63
CA THR A 22 7.21 16.44 -2.67
C THR A 22 8.56 16.15 -2.03
N VAL A 23 8.91 16.91 -0.99
CA VAL A 23 10.11 16.64 -0.18
C VAL A 23 10.03 15.26 0.49
N VAL A 24 8.84 14.88 1.01
CA VAL A 24 8.61 13.54 1.58
C VAL A 24 8.87 12.44 0.56
N PHE A 25 8.31 12.57 -0.64
CA PHE A 25 8.49 11.61 -1.73
C PHE A 25 9.97 11.46 -2.13
N ILE A 26 10.66 12.59 -2.26
CA ILE A 26 12.11 12.61 -2.56
C ILE A 26 12.89 11.96 -1.41
N ALA A 27 12.53 12.22 -0.15
CA ALA A 27 13.22 11.67 1.02
C ALA A 27 13.04 10.15 1.14
N PHE A 28 11.82 9.63 0.96
CA PHE A 28 11.59 8.18 0.92
C PHE A 28 12.29 7.51 -0.27
N THR A 29 12.24 8.13 -1.45
CA THR A 29 12.96 7.63 -2.63
C THR A 29 14.47 7.60 -2.40
N SER A 30 15.01 8.66 -1.79
CA SER A 30 16.43 8.76 -1.46
C SER A 30 16.85 7.71 -0.43
N ASP A 31 16.01 7.41 0.56
CA ASP A 31 16.26 6.33 1.52
C ASP A 31 16.30 4.95 0.84
N VAL A 32 15.36 4.68 -0.06
CA VAL A 32 15.32 3.45 -0.87
C VAL A 32 16.60 3.32 -1.72
N VAL A 33 17.02 4.41 -2.40
CA VAL A 33 18.22 4.43 -3.24
C VAL A 33 19.51 4.32 -2.43
N ALA A 34 19.65 5.08 -1.33
CA ALA A 34 20.86 5.10 -0.52
C ALA A 34 21.13 3.73 0.10
N ASN A 35 20.11 3.10 0.68
CA ASN A 35 20.26 1.76 1.25
C ASN A 35 20.51 0.70 0.18
N SER A 36 19.95 0.85 -1.04
CA SER A 36 20.27 -0.06 -2.15
C SER A 36 21.76 -0.02 -2.56
N ARG A 37 22.41 1.15 -2.50
CA ARG A 37 23.82 1.34 -2.85
C ARG A 37 24.76 0.80 -1.77
N VAL A 38 24.42 1.00 -0.49
CA VAL A 38 25.18 0.45 0.64
C VAL A 38 25.23 -1.06 0.52
N THR A 39 24.09 -1.70 0.26
CA THR A 39 23.99 -3.14 0.11
C THR A 39 24.84 -3.67 -1.06
N ARG A 40 24.77 -3.02 -2.23
CA ARG A 40 25.60 -3.38 -3.39
C ARG A 40 27.11 -3.18 -3.15
N ARG A 41 27.51 -2.19 -2.34
CA ARG A 41 28.93 -1.98 -1.97
C ARG A 41 29.45 -3.05 -1.01
N LEU A 42 28.60 -3.51 -0.09
CA LEU A 42 28.95 -4.60 0.82
C LEU A 42 29.09 -5.94 0.08
N GLU A 43 28.25 -6.20 -0.92
CA GLU A 43 28.42 -7.32 -1.86
C GLU A 43 29.73 -7.25 -2.62
N GLY A 44 30.03 -6.12 -3.29
CA GLY A 44 31.28 -5.99 -4.05
C GLY A 44 32.54 -6.15 -3.17
N ARG A 45 32.46 -5.79 -1.89
CA ARG A 45 33.54 -6.06 -0.91
C ARG A 45 33.58 -7.51 -0.46
N SER A 46 32.44 -8.18 -0.30
CA SER A 46 32.37 -9.61 0.08
C SER A 46 32.83 -10.51 -1.06
N GLU A 47 32.42 -10.23 -2.29
CA GLU A 47 32.87 -10.92 -3.50
C GLU A 47 34.36 -10.65 -3.75
N GLY A 48 34.82 -9.40 -3.62
CA GLY A 48 36.25 -9.06 -3.72
C GLY A 48 37.13 -9.65 -2.60
N ALA A 49 36.56 -9.90 -1.41
CA ALA A 49 37.25 -10.60 -0.32
C ALA A 49 37.30 -12.11 -0.54
N ALA A 50 36.24 -12.71 -1.11
CA ALA A 50 36.20 -14.11 -1.52
C ALA A 50 37.10 -14.42 -2.72
N GLN A 51 37.47 -13.41 -3.51
CA GLN A 51 38.32 -13.52 -4.69
C GLN A 51 39.81 -13.21 -4.44
N LYS A 52 40.22 -12.94 -3.19
CA LYS A 52 41.65 -12.96 -2.84
C LYS A 52 42.15 -14.41 -2.90
N PRO A 53 43.18 -14.72 -3.70
CA PRO A 53 43.68 -16.08 -3.82
C PRO A 53 44.23 -16.53 -2.48
N THR A 54 43.56 -17.49 -1.84
CA THR A 54 44.14 -18.27 -0.77
C THR A 54 45.38 -18.96 -1.34
N VAL A 55 46.55 -18.57 -0.84
CA VAL A 55 47.83 -19.21 -1.14
C VAL A 55 47.63 -20.71 -0.94
N LYS A 56 47.71 -21.48 -2.04
CA LYS A 56 47.59 -22.94 -2.03
C LYS A 56 48.65 -23.52 -1.10
N ALA A 57 48.26 -23.86 0.12
CA ALA A 57 49.02 -24.76 0.95
C ALA A 57 49.04 -26.12 0.24
N LYS A 58 50.22 -26.53 -0.24
CA LYS A 58 50.45 -27.84 -0.86
C LYS A 58 50.15 -28.93 0.18
N ILE A 59 49.01 -29.59 0.04
CA ILE A 59 48.74 -30.86 0.72
C ILE A 59 49.38 -31.96 -0.14
N LYS A 60 50.28 -32.74 0.48
CA LYS A 60 50.95 -33.87 -0.15
C LYS A 60 49.94 -34.99 -0.43
N VAL A 61 49.93 -35.47 -1.67
CA VAL A 61 49.08 -36.58 -2.14
C VAL A 61 49.76 -37.89 -1.76
N GLY A 62 49.09 -38.70 -0.94
CA GLY A 62 49.42 -40.12 -0.72
C GLY A 62 48.54 -40.98 -1.62
N ALA A 63 49.18 -41.83 -2.43
CA ALA A 63 48.52 -42.76 -3.33
C ALA A 63 47.85 -43.90 -2.56
N GLY A 64 46.58 -44.17 -2.87
CA GLY A 64 45.84 -45.33 -2.39
C GLY A 64 44.64 -45.56 -3.31
N ALA A 65 44.81 -46.46 -4.27
CA ALA A 65 43.77 -46.88 -5.18
C ALA A 65 42.77 -47.80 -4.47
N VAL A 66 41.48 -47.47 -4.51
CA VAL A 66 40.39 -48.45 -4.45
C VAL A 66 39.24 -47.96 -5.35
N SER A 67 38.79 -48.86 -6.22
CA SER A 67 37.67 -48.73 -7.15
C SER A 67 36.33 -48.65 -6.42
N GLY A 68 35.35 -47.98 -7.03
CA GLY A 68 33.97 -48.06 -6.55
C GLY A 68 33.03 -47.02 -7.14
N ALA A 69 32.29 -47.46 -8.17
CA ALA A 69 30.92 -47.08 -8.51
C ALA A 69 30.53 -45.58 -8.63
N SER A 70 30.13 -45.26 -9.87
CA SER A 70 29.16 -44.24 -10.26
C SER A 70 28.11 -43.90 -9.20
N ALA A 71 28.07 -42.63 -8.81
CA ALA A 71 26.85 -41.96 -8.37
C ALA A 71 26.88 -40.52 -8.88
N THR A 72 26.21 -40.29 -10.01
CA THR A 72 25.84 -38.95 -10.48
C THR A 72 25.00 -38.27 -9.41
N ALA A 73 25.63 -37.37 -8.66
CA ALA A 73 24.97 -36.51 -7.68
C ALA A 73 24.09 -35.48 -8.40
N ASN A 74 22.82 -35.83 -8.63
CA ASN A 74 21.77 -34.85 -8.85
C ASN A 74 21.53 -34.10 -7.53
N THR A 75 22.30 -33.04 -7.30
CA THR A 75 21.94 -32.01 -6.30
C THR A 75 20.94 -31.05 -6.94
N ALA A 76 19.73 -31.55 -7.19
CA ALA A 76 18.58 -30.68 -7.34
C ALA A 76 18.34 -30.05 -5.95
N ALA A 77 18.68 -28.77 -5.81
CA ALA A 77 18.29 -27.99 -4.65
C ALA A 77 16.76 -28.07 -4.53
N ASP A 78 16.28 -28.80 -3.54
CA ASP A 78 14.86 -29.04 -3.34
C ASP A 78 14.21 -27.71 -2.87
N THR A 79 13.84 -26.85 -3.82
CA THR A 79 13.13 -25.58 -3.59
C THR A 79 11.68 -25.89 -3.25
N VAL A 80 11.45 -26.56 -2.13
CA VAL A 80 10.10 -26.95 -1.71
C VAL A 80 9.37 -25.72 -1.18
N ARG A 81 8.55 -25.12 -2.05
CA ARG A 81 7.59 -24.09 -1.68
C ARG A 81 6.38 -24.77 -1.04
N THR A 82 6.27 -24.69 0.28
CA THR A 82 5.19 -25.36 1.02
C THR A 82 3.98 -24.43 1.17
N GLY A 83 2.78 -24.96 0.93
CA GLY A 83 1.56 -24.28 1.39
C GLY A 83 1.50 -24.34 2.91
N GLY A 84 1.63 -23.20 3.59
CA GLY A 84 1.45 -23.15 5.05
C GLY A 84 0.00 -23.46 5.40
N THR A 85 -0.21 -24.48 6.23
CA THR A 85 -1.48 -24.79 6.89
C THR A 85 -1.29 -24.65 8.39
N GLU A 86 -1.77 -23.55 8.99
CA GLU A 86 -2.06 -23.50 10.42
C GLU A 86 -3.37 -22.75 10.71
N GLN A 87 -4.02 -23.18 11.80
CA GLN A 87 -5.35 -22.82 12.26
C GLN A 87 -5.31 -21.52 13.11
N GLY A 88 -6.31 -20.65 12.92
CA GLY A 88 -6.68 -19.62 13.91
C GLY A 88 -6.11 -18.20 13.75
N THR A 89 -4.88 -18.00 13.25
CA THR A 89 -4.20 -16.67 13.29
C THR A 89 -4.26 -15.87 11.97
N GLY A 90 -4.90 -16.44 10.94
CA GLY A 90 -4.90 -15.87 9.60
C GLY A 90 -3.53 -15.89 8.92
N GLU A 91 -2.54 -16.65 9.41
CA GLU A 91 -1.27 -16.87 8.73
C GLU A 91 -1.42 -17.99 7.71
N ARG A 92 -1.68 -17.61 6.45
CA ARG A 92 -1.79 -18.52 5.32
C ARG A 92 -1.06 -17.92 4.14
N GLY A 93 -0.14 -18.69 3.59
CA GLY A 93 0.70 -18.26 2.49
C GLY A 93 1.68 -19.36 2.09
N MET A 94 2.20 -19.26 0.87
CA MET A 94 3.23 -20.19 0.40
C MET A 94 4.61 -19.72 0.86
N GLY A 95 5.07 -20.26 1.98
CA GLY A 95 6.39 -19.99 2.56
C GLY A 95 7.47 -20.94 2.05
N TYR A 96 8.71 -20.49 2.15
CA TYR A 96 9.89 -21.31 1.89
C TYR A 96 10.38 -21.95 3.19
N LYS A 97 10.84 -23.21 3.12
CA LYS A 97 11.47 -23.93 4.24
C LYS A 97 12.85 -24.45 3.85
N GLY A 98 13.64 -24.84 4.84
CA GLY A 98 14.93 -25.51 4.64
C GLY A 98 15.95 -24.66 3.87
N ALA A 99 16.58 -25.26 2.86
CA ALA A 99 17.61 -24.60 2.05
C ALA A 99 17.10 -23.33 1.36
N ALA A 100 15.84 -23.34 0.88
CA ALA A 100 15.24 -22.17 0.24
C ALA A 100 15.03 -21.00 1.22
N ALA A 101 14.66 -21.28 2.48
CA ALA A 101 14.55 -20.25 3.51
C ALA A 101 15.92 -19.63 3.84
N ARG A 102 16.95 -20.47 3.99
CA ARG A 102 18.33 -20.02 4.23
C ARG A 102 18.90 -19.21 3.07
N ALA A 103 18.56 -19.55 1.83
CA ALA A 103 18.98 -18.81 0.64
C ALA A 103 18.34 -17.42 0.54
N LEU A 104 17.17 -17.22 1.17
CA LEU A 104 16.48 -15.94 1.24
C LEU A 104 16.83 -15.16 2.52
N GLU A 105 17.49 -15.80 3.48
CA GLU A 105 17.95 -15.19 4.73
C GLU A 105 19.03 -14.15 4.42
N GLY A 106 18.81 -12.89 4.85
CA GLY A 106 19.66 -11.74 4.50
C GLY A 106 19.34 -11.10 3.14
N GLU A 107 18.49 -11.72 2.32
CA GLU A 107 18.00 -11.17 1.05
C GLU A 107 16.64 -10.48 1.18
N VAL A 108 15.93 -10.66 2.29
CA VAL A 108 14.63 -10.04 2.56
C VAL A 108 14.64 -9.34 3.91
N ALA A 109 13.84 -8.28 4.06
CA ALA A 109 13.70 -7.62 5.34
C ALA A 109 12.91 -8.49 6.33
N ASP A 110 12.98 -8.10 7.62
CA ASP A 110 12.26 -8.79 8.70
C ASP A 110 10.76 -8.94 8.36
N SER A 111 10.31 -10.19 8.41
CA SER A 111 8.92 -10.56 8.11
C SER A 111 7.94 -10.08 9.19
N ALA A 112 8.42 -9.82 10.40
CA ALA A 112 7.59 -9.22 11.45
C ALA A 112 7.33 -7.72 11.21
N MET A 113 8.10 -7.05 10.33
CA MET A 113 8.01 -5.60 10.10
C MET A 113 8.03 -4.81 11.41
N LEU A 114 8.84 -5.24 12.37
CA LEU A 114 9.02 -4.51 13.62
C LEU A 114 10.15 -3.50 13.45
N TYR A 115 10.12 -2.43 14.24
CA TYR A 115 11.21 -1.47 14.24
C TYR A 115 12.48 -2.13 14.75
N THR A 116 13.48 -2.20 13.88
CA THR A 116 14.81 -2.69 14.24
C THR A 116 15.67 -1.53 14.76
N GLY A 117 16.72 -1.85 15.54
CA GLY A 117 17.71 -0.88 16.02
C GLY A 117 18.56 -0.25 14.90
N VAL A 118 18.36 -0.65 13.64
CA VAL A 118 19.12 -0.16 12.49
C VAL A 118 18.81 1.31 12.24
N ARG A 119 19.84 2.16 12.25
CA ARG A 119 19.71 3.60 12.02
C ARG A 119 19.46 3.88 10.53
N ARG A 120 18.24 4.30 10.20
CA ARG A 120 17.84 4.81 8.87
C ARG A 120 17.49 6.30 8.96
N PRO A 121 18.48 7.22 8.93
CA PRO A 121 18.24 8.64 9.16
C PRO A 121 17.35 9.26 8.07
N ALA A 122 17.56 8.89 6.79
CA ALA A 122 16.74 9.38 5.69
C ALA A 122 15.26 8.98 5.85
N ALA A 123 14.97 7.71 6.17
CA ALA A 123 13.61 7.26 6.46
C ALA A 123 12.98 7.99 7.67
N ARG A 124 13.76 8.27 8.73
CA ARG A 124 13.25 9.01 9.90
C ARG A 124 12.91 10.46 9.55
N ILE A 125 13.79 11.13 8.81
CA ILE A 125 13.54 12.48 8.30
C ILE A 125 12.28 12.47 7.41
N ALA A 126 12.16 11.51 6.50
CA ALA A 126 10.98 11.37 5.64
C ALA A 126 9.68 11.24 6.45
N VAL A 127 9.70 10.46 7.55
CA VAL A 127 8.54 10.32 8.45
C VAL A 127 8.25 11.64 9.18
N VAL A 128 9.25 12.33 9.73
CA VAL A 128 9.06 13.62 10.41
C VAL A 128 8.47 14.66 9.46
N VAL A 129 9.01 14.76 8.25
CA VAL A 129 8.50 15.68 7.22
C VAL A 129 7.10 15.25 6.76
N MET A 130 6.79 13.95 6.72
CA MET A 130 5.44 13.43 6.44
C MET A 130 4.44 13.85 7.52
N VAL A 131 4.82 13.79 8.80
CA VAL A 131 3.97 14.28 9.90
C VAL A 131 3.71 15.77 9.74
N LEU A 132 4.75 16.57 9.46
CA LEU A 132 4.59 18.01 9.21
C LEU A 132 3.65 18.28 8.01
N ALA A 133 3.83 17.55 6.91
CA ALA A 133 2.95 17.64 5.73
C ALA A 133 1.50 17.34 6.10
N ALA A 134 1.26 16.26 6.85
CA ALA A 134 -0.07 15.86 7.29
C ALA A 134 -0.71 16.90 8.22
N LEU A 135 0.06 17.55 9.10
CA LEU A 135 -0.43 18.61 9.97
C LEU A 135 -0.86 19.85 9.17
N VAL A 136 -0.02 20.31 8.24
CA VAL A 136 -0.36 21.44 7.35
C VAL A 136 -1.56 21.11 6.48
N HIS A 137 -1.61 19.89 5.93
CA HIS A 137 -2.74 19.40 5.14
C HIS A 137 -4.04 19.31 5.95
N THR A 138 -3.96 18.85 7.20
CA THR A 138 -5.10 18.82 8.13
C THR A 138 -5.62 20.22 8.39
N ALA A 139 -4.74 21.19 8.65
CA ALA A 139 -5.11 22.58 8.81
C ALA A 139 -5.81 23.12 7.55
N ALA A 140 -5.29 22.80 6.35
CA ALA A 140 -5.88 23.20 5.08
C ALA A 140 -7.32 22.66 4.93
N VAL A 141 -7.55 21.38 5.22
CA VAL A 141 -8.87 20.73 5.13
C VAL A 141 -9.85 21.29 6.17
N ILE A 142 -9.42 21.47 7.43
CA ILE A 142 -10.26 22.05 8.48
C ILE A 142 -10.66 23.48 8.10
N MET A 143 -9.70 24.25 7.62
CA MET A 143 -9.91 25.63 7.16
C MET A 143 -10.91 25.68 6.00
N ARG A 144 -10.84 24.71 5.06
CA ARG A 144 -11.84 24.56 3.99
C ARG A 144 -13.25 24.30 4.56
N GLY A 145 -13.36 23.41 5.54
CA GLY A 145 -14.62 23.07 6.18
C GLY A 145 -15.24 24.26 6.92
N ILE A 146 -14.43 25.02 7.66
CA ILE A 146 -14.87 26.24 8.34
C ILE A 146 -15.28 27.31 7.31
N ALA A 147 -14.55 27.46 6.21
CA ALA A 147 -14.89 28.43 5.15
C ALA A 147 -16.26 28.10 4.52
N ALA A 148 -16.53 26.81 4.35
CA ALA A 148 -17.78 26.30 3.79
C ALA A 148 -18.93 26.19 4.82
N GLN A 149 -18.62 26.27 6.13
CA GLN A 149 -19.55 25.97 7.23
C GLN A 149 -20.15 24.55 7.14
N ARG A 150 -19.35 23.58 6.68
CA ARG A 150 -19.75 22.19 6.48
C ARG A 150 -18.53 21.28 6.35
N VAL A 151 -18.76 19.98 6.32
CA VAL A 151 -17.70 19.03 5.99
C VAL A 151 -17.28 19.20 4.50
N PRO A 152 -15.97 19.28 4.20
CA PRO A 152 -15.48 19.51 2.84
C PRO A 152 -15.46 18.21 2.02
N TRP A 153 -16.65 17.71 1.64
CA TRP A 153 -16.86 16.55 0.75
C TRP A 153 -17.92 16.83 -0.34
N GLY A 154 -17.98 18.07 -0.81
CA GLY A 154 -19.01 18.54 -1.73
C GLY A 154 -18.65 18.45 -3.22
N ASN A 155 -17.37 18.30 -3.54
CA ASN A 155 -16.84 18.30 -4.92
C ASN A 155 -15.55 17.47 -5.03
N MET A 156 -15.07 17.26 -6.26
CA MET A 156 -13.84 16.47 -6.51
C MET A 156 -12.58 17.06 -5.89
N TYR A 157 -12.43 18.38 -5.78
CA TYR A 157 -11.30 18.99 -5.06
C TYR A 157 -11.27 18.53 -3.61
N GLU A 158 -12.41 18.66 -2.95
CA GLU A 158 -12.63 18.33 -1.56
C GLU A 158 -12.46 16.81 -1.31
N PHE A 159 -12.98 15.96 -2.20
CA PHE A 159 -12.77 14.51 -2.13
C PHE A 159 -11.30 14.09 -2.34
N CYS A 160 -10.61 14.68 -3.32
CA CYS A 160 -9.20 14.37 -3.59
C CYS A 160 -8.29 14.80 -2.43
N THR A 161 -8.50 16.00 -1.89
CA THR A 161 -7.68 16.54 -0.78
C THR A 161 -7.94 15.76 0.52
N THR A 162 -9.20 15.56 0.90
CA THR A 162 -9.55 14.77 2.10
C THR A 162 -9.16 13.29 1.97
N GLY A 163 -9.30 12.70 0.79
CA GLY A 163 -8.83 11.34 0.50
C GLY A 163 -7.31 11.21 0.62
N ALA A 164 -6.57 12.18 0.08
CA ALA A 164 -5.11 12.23 0.19
C ALA A 164 -4.65 12.39 1.66
N LEU A 165 -5.35 13.23 2.44
CA LEU A 165 -5.11 13.36 3.87
C LEU A 165 -5.33 12.03 4.59
N MET A 166 -6.42 11.32 4.28
CA MET A 166 -6.72 10.05 4.93
C MET A 166 -5.71 8.97 4.58
N VAL A 167 -5.28 8.87 3.32
CA VAL A 167 -4.21 7.95 2.90
C VAL A 167 -2.92 8.22 3.70
N SER A 168 -2.55 9.49 3.84
CA SER A 168 -1.39 9.90 4.64
C SER A 168 -1.56 9.56 6.12
N ALA A 169 -2.74 9.80 6.69
CA ALA A 169 -3.05 9.50 8.09
C ALA A 169 -3.02 7.99 8.38
N VAL A 170 -3.66 7.16 7.54
CA VAL A 170 -3.64 5.70 7.70
C VAL A 170 -2.22 5.16 7.60
N PHE A 171 -1.38 5.72 6.71
CA PHE A 171 0.02 5.34 6.63
C PHE A 171 0.80 5.70 7.90
N LEU A 172 0.63 6.91 8.43
CA LEU A 172 1.24 7.32 9.70
C LEU A 172 0.76 6.49 10.88
N ILE A 173 -0.53 6.16 10.94
CA ILE A 173 -1.10 5.27 11.97
C ILE A 173 -0.48 3.87 11.85
N THR A 174 -0.34 3.35 10.63
CA THR A 174 0.30 2.04 10.38
C THR A 174 1.75 2.04 10.88
N LEU A 175 2.47 3.15 10.71
CA LEU A 175 3.82 3.32 11.21
C LEU A 175 3.94 3.29 12.74
N ILE A 176 2.85 3.47 13.51
CA ILE A 176 2.90 3.39 14.97
C ILE A 176 3.14 1.95 15.42
N PHE A 177 2.55 0.97 14.74
CA PHE A 177 2.58 -0.43 15.16
C PHE A 177 3.38 -1.36 14.21
N ARG A 178 3.71 -0.94 12.98
CA ARG A 178 4.59 -1.67 12.05
C ARG A 178 5.51 -0.76 11.27
N ASP A 179 6.73 -1.23 11.01
CA ASP A 179 7.68 -0.57 10.13
C ASP A 179 7.33 -0.82 8.65
N VAL A 180 6.42 0.00 8.13
CA VAL A 180 6.01 0.01 6.70
C VAL A 180 6.70 1.11 5.89
N ARG A 181 7.86 1.61 6.35
CA ARG A 181 8.57 2.75 5.70
C ARG A 181 8.95 2.45 4.24
N PHE A 182 9.12 1.19 3.87
CA PHE A 182 9.39 0.75 2.49
C PHE A 182 8.23 1.04 1.52
N VAL A 183 7.00 1.21 2.03
CA VAL A 183 5.81 1.60 1.23
C VAL A 183 5.71 3.13 1.09
N GLY A 184 6.49 3.89 1.87
CA GLY A 184 6.38 5.35 1.97
C GLY A 184 6.52 6.09 0.63
N THR A 185 7.37 5.61 -0.28
CA THR A 185 7.50 6.18 -1.63
C THR A 185 6.22 6.05 -2.45
N LEU A 186 5.55 4.88 -2.41
CA LEU A 186 4.31 4.65 -3.15
C LEU A 186 3.17 5.48 -2.56
N VAL A 187 3.07 5.55 -1.22
CA VAL A 187 2.04 6.33 -0.53
C VAL A 187 2.20 7.82 -0.78
N SER A 188 3.39 8.37 -0.56
CA SER A 188 3.65 9.80 -0.79
C SER A 188 3.50 10.19 -2.26
N GLY A 189 3.91 9.30 -3.19
CA GLY A 189 3.69 9.50 -4.62
C GLY A 189 2.20 9.57 -4.99
N LEU A 190 1.37 8.67 -4.43
CA LEU A 190 -0.08 8.71 -4.64
C LEU A 190 -0.71 9.97 -4.04
N VAL A 191 -0.34 10.33 -2.80
CA VAL A 191 -0.83 11.56 -2.15
C VAL A 191 -0.50 12.79 -3.00
N LEU A 192 0.71 12.86 -3.57
CA LEU A 192 1.07 13.92 -4.50
C LEU A 192 0.21 13.93 -5.76
N ILE A 193 0.00 12.77 -6.38
CA ILE A 193 -0.86 12.66 -7.56
C ILE A 193 -2.27 13.14 -7.23
N MET A 194 -2.82 12.78 -6.06
CA MET A 194 -4.15 13.22 -5.63
C MET A 194 -4.21 14.74 -5.39
N LEU A 195 -3.18 15.34 -4.79
CA LEU A 195 -3.11 16.79 -4.57
C LEU A 195 -2.92 17.55 -5.88
N CYS A 196 -2.10 17.05 -6.80
CA CYS A 196 -1.98 17.60 -8.16
C CYS A 196 -3.30 17.48 -8.93
N ALA A 197 -3.98 16.33 -8.84
CA ALA A 197 -5.29 16.15 -9.46
C ALA A 197 -6.34 17.11 -8.88
N ALA A 198 -6.36 17.33 -7.57
CA ALA A 198 -7.25 18.30 -6.94
C ALA A 198 -6.98 19.72 -7.46
N THR A 199 -5.71 20.14 -7.47
CA THR A 199 -5.33 21.53 -7.75
C THR A 199 -5.33 21.90 -9.23
N ILE A 200 -4.93 20.98 -10.11
CA ILE A 200 -4.83 21.21 -11.55
C ILE A 200 -6.08 20.68 -12.27
N GLY A 201 -6.56 19.51 -11.89
CA GLY A 201 -7.67 18.83 -12.57
C GLY A 201 -9.06 19.29 -12.12
N PHE A 202 -9.23 19.65 -10.84
CA PHE A 202 -10.53 19.99 -10.27
C PHE A 202 -10.53 21.29 -9.44
N PRO A 203 -9.94 22.42 -9.90
CA PRO A 203 -9.96 23.66 -9.13
C PRO A 203 -11.40 24.18 -9.00
N THR A 204 -12.05 23.87 -7.88
CA THR A 204 -13.45 24.23 -7.62
C THR A 204 -13.51 25.19 -6.43
N PRO A 205 -14.16 26.37 -6.56
CA PRO A 205 -14.33 27.28 -5.44
C PRO A 205 -15.16 26.68 -4.30
N VAL A 206 -15.07 27.28 -3.11
CA VAL A 206 -15.95 26.90 -2.00
C VAL A 206 -17.40 27.21 -2.36
N GLY A 207 -18.27 26.22 -2.20
CA GLY A 207 -19.70 26.33 -2.50
C GLY A 207 -20.57 25.64 -1.46
N HIS A 208 -21.88 25.89 -1.55
CA HIS A 208 -22.89 25.23 -0.73
C HIS A 208 -23.11 23.80 -1.23
N LEU A 209 -23.50 22.87 -0.33
CA LEU A 209 -23.88 21.51 -0.76
C LEU A 209 -25.24 21.51 -1.44
N LYS A 210 -25.45 20.55 -2.35
CA LYS A 210 -26.80 20.21 -2.81
C LYS A 210 -27.65 19.77 -1.59
N PRO A 211 -28.94 20.14 -1.49
CA PRO A 211 -29.76 19.91 -0.29
C PRO A 211 -29.78 18.47 0.24
N ALA A 212 -29.75 17.47 -0.65
CA ALA A 212 -29.74 16.04 -0.29
C ALA A 212 -28.50 15.59 0.52
N LEU A 213 -27.45 16.42 0.57
CA LEU A 213 -26.16 16.11 1.19
C LEU A 213 -26.02 16.68 2.62
N GLN A 214 -27.00 17.44 3.08
CA GLN A 214 -27.01 18.07 4.41
C GLN A 214 -27.57 17.09 5.47
N SER A 215 -26.90 15.95 5.67
CA SER A 215 -27.33 14.93 6.65
C SER A 215 -26.16 14.36 7.43
N TYR A 216 -26.39 14.05 8.72
CA TYR A 216 -25.41 13.37 9.56
C TYR A 216 -25.01 12.00 9.00
N TRP A 217 -25.90 11.35 8.25
CA TRP A 217 -25.61 10.08 7.60
C TRP A 217 -24.51 10.18 6.56
N LEU A 218 -24.42 11.31 5.83
CA LEU A 218 -23.31 11.56 4.90
C LEU A 218 -21.98 11.61 5.67
N VAL A 219 -21.98 12.26 6.84
CA VAL A 219 -20.78 12.38 7.67
C VAL A 219 -20.25 11.00 8.07
N ILE A 220 -21.15 10.14 8.55
CA ILE A 220 -20.83 8.78 9.00
C ILE A 220 -20.41 7.89 7.82
N HIS A 221 -21.20 7.89 6.74
CA HIS A 221 -20.96 7.05 5.57
C HIS A 221 -19.63 7.39 4.87
N VAL A 222 -19.41 8.66 4.56
CA VAL A 222 -18.24 9.09 3.77
C VAL A 222 -16.95 9.00 4.59
N SER A 223 -16.99 9.33 5.89
CA SER A 223 -15.79 9.19 6.74
C SER A 223 -15.26 7.76 6.78
N ILE A 224 -16.15 6.78 6.96
CA ILE A 224 -15.78 5.37 7.01
C ILE A 224 -15.37 4.86 5.62
N ALA A 225 -16.04 5.32 4.54
CA ALA A 225 -15.65 5.00 3.17
C ALA A 225 -14.23 5.46 2.84
N VAL A 226 -13.90 6.70 3.19
CA VAL A 226 -12.59 7.31 2.92
C VAL A 226 -11.51 6.65 3.80
N LEU A 227 -11.82 6.33 5.06
CA LEU A 227 -10.93 5.58 5.95
C LEU A 227 -10.63 4.17 5.38
N ALA A 228 -11.66 3.43 4.97
CA ALA A 228 -11.50 2.12 4.35
C ALA A 228 -10.65 2.18 3.07
N SER A 229 -10.87 3.19 2.23
CA SER A 229 -10.07 3.44 1.02
C SER A 229 -8.60 3.69 1.35
N GLY A 230 -8.30 4.41 2.44
CA GLY A 230 -6.94 4.60 2.93
C GLY A 230 -6.26 3.28 3.31
N VAL A 231 -6.97 2.38 4.00
CA VAL A 231 -6.44 1.04 4.32
C VAL A 231 -6.22 0.21 3.05
N PHE A 232 -7.19 0.20 2.13
CA PHE A 232 -7.07 -0.50 0.84
C PHE A 232 -5.91 0.03 -0.02
N THR A 233 -5.57 1.31 0.11
CA THR A 233 -4.43 1.91 -0.58
C THR A 233 -3.10 1.31 -0.11
N ILE A 234 -2.94 1.11 1.21
CA ILE A 234 -1.72 0.51 1.76
C ILE A 234 -1.62 -0.96 1.34
N THR A 235 -2.72 -1.72 1.39
CA THR A 235 -2.73 -3.13 0.99
C THR A 235 -2.51 -3.31 -0.50
N PHE A 236 -3.01 -2.39 -1.34
CA PHE A 236 -2.68 -2.32 -2.75
C PHE A 236 -1.17 -2.15 -2.98
N ALA A 237 -0.54 -1.19 -2.31
CA ALA A 237 0.90 -0.97 -2.43
C ALA A 237 1.70 -2.21 -1.98
N MET A 238 1.25 -2.90 -0.93
CA MET A 238 1.83 -4.17 -0.50
C MET A 238 1.62 -5.30 -1.50
N ALA A 239 0.45 -5.41 -2.14
CA ALA A 239 0.18 -6.42 -3.17
C ALA A 239 1.06 -6.23 -4.42
N VAL A 240 1.30 -4.97 -4.82
CA VAL A 240 2.24 -4.64 -5.89
C VAL A 240 3.66 -5.08 -5.51
N LEU A 241 4.12 -4.74 -4.32
CA LEU A 241 5.43 -5.15 -3.82
C LEU A 241 5.54 -6.67 -3.67
N GLN A 242 4.46 -7.35 -3.26
CA GLN A 242 4.39 -8.81 -3.15
C GLN A 242 4.63 -9.50 -4.49
N LEU A 243 4.08 -8.98 -5.59
CA LEU A 243 4.30 -9.55 -6.93
C LEU A 243 5.76 -9.38 -7.37
N VAL A 244 6.34 -8.21 -7.14
CA VAL A 244 7.75 -7.94 -7.46
C VAL A 244 8.66 -8.83 -6.61
N GLN A 245 8.36 -8.94 -5.31
CA GLN A 245 9.12 -9.75 -4.37
C GLN A 245 9.01 -11.24 -4.68
N THR A 246 7.82 -11.75 -5.05
CA THR A 246 7.66 -13.15 -5.43
C THR A 246 8.53 -13.50 -6.64
N ARG A 247 8.58 -12.62 -7.66
CA ARG A 247 9.45 -12.83 -8.83
C ARG A 247 10.93 -12.80 -8.45
N ARG A 248 11.31 -11.94 -7.51
CA ARG A 248 12.68 -11.81 -7.00
C ARG A 248 13.11 -13.04 -6.20
N GLU A 249 12.31 -13.49 -5.26
CA GLU A 249 12.59 -14.69 -4.46
C GLU A 249 12.79 -15.91 -5.36
N GLN A 250 11.93 -16.08 -6.37
CA GLN A 250 12.08 -17.15 -7.37
C GLN A 250 13.37 -17.04 -8.18
N ARG A 251 13.85 -15.83 -8.50
CA ARG A 251 15.13 -15.66 -9.20
C ARG A 251 16.32 -16.08 -8.35
N ILE A 252 16.34 -15.67 -7.09
CA ILE A 252 17.42 -15.98 -6.13
C ILE A 252 17.52 -17.50 -5.94
N LEU A 253 16.38 -18.16 -5.76
CA LEU A 253 16.33 -19.61 -5.60
C LEU A 253 16.80 -20.38 -6.84
N ASN A 254 16.68 -19.78 -8.02
CA ASN A 254 17.22 -20.32 -9.27
C ASN A 254 18.69 -19.93 -9.53
N GLY A 255 19.41 -19.45 -8.51
CA GLY A 255 20.81 -19.03 -8.61
C GLY A 255 21.05 -17.77 -9.44
N LYS A 256 19.99 -17.00 -9.75
CA LYS A 256 20.09 -15.73 -10.49
C LYS A 256 20.18 -14.56 -9.51
N SER A 257 20.75 -13.45 -9.95
CA SER A 257 20.83 -12.24 -9.12
C SER A 257 19.43 -11.74 -8.73
N GLY A 258 19.30 -11.27 -7.49
CA GLY A 258 18.07 -10.74 -6.91
C GLY A 258 17.57 -9.42 -7.54
N GLY A 259 18.13 -8.98 -8.65
CA GLY A 259 17.69 -7.78 -9.37
C GLY A 259 17.95 -6.49 -8.59
N TRP A 260 16.89 -5.74 -8.28
CA TRP A 260 17.01 -4.42 -7.67
C TRP A 260 17.37 -4.50 -6.18
N ALA A 261 18.51 -3.94 -5.81
CA ALA A 261 19.06 -4.00 -4.45
C ALA A 261 18.13 -3.37 -3.38
N PHE A 262 17.25 -2.44 -3.77
CA PHE A 262 16.30 -1.84 -2.83
C PHE A 262 15.22 -2.82 -2.33
N MET A 263 14.93 -3.87 -3.09
CA MET A 263 13.93 -4.89 -2.70
C MET A 263 14.35 -5.70 -1.47
N ARG A 264 15.61 -5.62 -1.04
CA ARG A 264 16.05 -6.19 0.24
C ARG A 264 15.46 -5.48 1.46
N LEU A 265 15.01 -4.23 1.29
CA LEU A 265 14.30 -3.46 2.32
C LEU A 265 12.84 -3.89 2.46
N VAL A 266 12.35 -4.68 1.51
CA VAL A 266 10.98 -5.16 1.47
C VAL A 266 10.95 -6.53 2.16
N PRO A 267 9.98 -6.78 3.06
CA PRO A 267 9.78 -8.09 3.67
C PRO A 267 9.51 -9.18 2.63
N SER A 268 9.54 -10.43 3.09
CA SER A 268 9.19 -11.58 2.23
C SER A 268 7.79 -11.42 1.60
N ALA A 269 7.60 -12.02 0.42
CA ALA A 269 6.30 -11.96 -0.27
C ALA A 269 5.16 -12.53 0.61
N GLN A 270 5.46 -13.55 1.41
CA GLN A 270 4.51 -14.13 2.36
C GLN A 270 4.15 -13.16 3.49
N ALA A 271 5.12 -12.41 4.03
CA ALA A 271 4.87 -11.42 5.08
C ALA A 271 3.96 -10.29 4.56
N LEU A 272 4.23 -9.79 3.35
CA LEU A 272 3.39 -8.81 2.68
C LEU A 272 1.96 -9.33 2.49
N GLU A 273 1.81 -10.56 1.99
CA GLU A 273 0.51 -11.19 1.79
C GLU A 273 -0.29 -11.31 3.10
N ASN A 274 0.35 -11.81 4.16
CA ASN A 274 -0.29 -12.02 5.46
C ASN A 274 -0.77 -10.71 6.09
N PHE A 275 0.07 -9.67 6.04
CA PHE A 275 -0.30 -8.38 6.59
C PHE A 275 -1.38 -7.70 5.74
N ALA A 276 -1.24 -7.72 4.41
CA ALA A 276 -2.25 -7.19 3.49
C ALA A 276 -3.61 -7.87 3.70
N PHE A 277 -3.64 -9.18 3.92
CA PHE A 277 -4.89 -9.90 4.21
C PHE A 277 -5.56 -9.41 5.50
N ARG A 278 -4.82 -9.24 6.60
CA ARG A 278 -5.36 -8.75 7.89
C ARG A 278 -5.92 -7.33 7.75
N MET A 279 -5.20 -6.46 7.05
CA MET A 279 -5.64 -5.09 6.77
C MET A 279 -6.83 -5.04 5.81
N ASN A 280 -6.87 -5.89 4.78
CA ASN A 280 -8.00 -6.02 3.86
C ASN A 280 -9.26 -6.53 4.59
N ALA A 281 -9.12 -7.44 5.55
CA ALA A 281 -10.25 -7.91 6.36
C ALA A 281 -10.85 -6.75 7.20
N LEU A 282 -10.00 -5.92 7.82
CA LEU A 282 -10.45 -4.71 8.52
C LEU A 282 -11.16 -3.73 7.58
N ALA A 283 -10.55 -3.44 6.44
CA ALA A 283 -11.11 -2.53 5.44
C ALA A 283 -12.43 -3.06 4.86
N PHE A 284 -12.57 -4.37 4.68
CA PHE A 284 -13.82 -4.99 4.22
C PHE A 284 -14.96 -4.82 5.22
N VAL A 285 -14.70 -4.91 6.52
CA VAL A 285 -15.71 -4.63 7.56
C VAL A 285 -16.15 -3.17 7.49
N MET A 286 -15.20 -2.23 7.36
CA MET A 286 -15.50 -0.81 7.18
C MET A 286 -16.29 -0.54 5.88
N TRP A 287 -15.94 -1.22 4.78
CA TRP A 287 -16.65 -1.08 3.50
C TRP A 287 -18.06 -1.69 3.55
N THR A 288 -18.25 -2.79 4.28
CA THR A 288 -19.57 -3.39 4.51
C THR A 288 -20.47 -2.42 5.27
N PHE A 289 -19.94 -1.78 6.33
CA PHE A 289 -20.65 -0.71 7.01
C PHE A 289 -20.96 0.46 6.06
N THR A 290 -19.98 0.85 5.24
CA THR A 290 -20.16 1.90 4.23
C THR A 290 -21.34 1.60 3.30
N LEU A 291 -21.43 0.36 2.79
CA LEU A 291 -22.52 -0.08 1.92
C LEU A 291 -23.89 0.03 2.64
N ALA A 292 -23.98 -0.47 3.88
CA ALA A 292 -25.21 -0.43 4.67
C ALA A 292 -25.62 1.00 5.06
N ALA A 293 -24.69 1.81 5.56
CA ALA A 293 -24.92 3.21 5.90
C ALA A 293 -25.30 4.04 4.66
N GLY A 294 -24.72 3.72 3.50
CA GLY A 294 -25.07 4.34 2.22
C GLY A 294 -26.51 4.07 1.82
N ALA A 295 -26.97 2.82 1.97
CA ALA A 295 -28.37 2.46 1.69
C ALA A 295 -29.36 3.19 2.63
N ILE A 296 -29.02 3.31 3.93
CA ILE A 296 -29.86 4.05 4.89
C ILE A 296 -29.93 5.53 4.51
N TRP A 297 -28.79 6.13 4.16
CA TRP A 297 -28.73 7.52 3.70
C TRP A 297 -29.54 7.73 2.42
N ALA A 298 -29.45 6.81 1.46
CA ALA A 298 -30.22 6.87 0.21
C ALA A 298 -31.73 6.89 0.48
N ASN A 299 -32.21 6.11 1.47
CA ASN A 299 -33.62 6.12 1.85
C ASN A 299 -34.04 7.47 2.45
N HIS A 300 -33.19 8.07 3.29
CA HIS A 300 -33.45 9.38 3.86
C HIS A 300 -33.42 10.51 2.80
N ALA A 301 -32.54 10.41 1.81
CA ALA A 301 -32.35 11.45 0.79
C ALA A 301 -33.36 11.36 -0.37
N TRP A 302 -33.72 10.15 -0.80
CA TRP A 302 -34.50 9.91 -2.00
C TRP A 302 -35.70 8.96 -1.81
N GLY A 303 -36.00 8.55 -0.58
CA GLY A 303 -37.15 7.70 -0.26
C GLY A 303 -37.00 6.22 -0.65
N ARG A 304 -35.79 5.77 -1.02
CA ARG A 304 -35.49 4.36 -1.32
C ARG A 304 -34.09 3.95 -0.88
N TYR A 305 -33.93 2.71 -0.42
CA TYR A 305 -32.63 2.17 0.04
C TYR A 305 -31.62 1.92 -1.08
N TRP A 306 -32.09 1.68 -2.31
CA TRP A 306 -31.24 1.35 -3.45
C TRP A 306 -31.92 1.80 -4.73
N GLY A 307 -31.16 2.40 -5.65
CA GLY A 307 -31.61 2.92 -6.93
C GLY A 307 -30.89 2.34 -8.15
N TRP A 308 -29.94 1.41 -7.96
CA TRP A 308 -29.09 0.87 -9.04
C TRP A 308 -28.31 1.95 -9.79
N ASP A 309 -27.98 3.04 -9.09
CA ASP A 309 -27.17 4.08 -9.69
C ASP A 309 -25.72 3.60 -9.88
N THR A 310 -24.96 4.26 -10.76
CA THR A 310 -23.61 3.77 -11.10
C THR A 310 -22.72 3.67 -9.86
N LYS A 311 -22.84 4.58 -8.89
CA LYS A 311 -22.00 4.54 -7.68
C LYS A 311 -22.37 3.42 -6.74
N GLU A 312 -23.67 3.21 -6.51
CA GLU A 312 -24.25 2.11 -5.76
C GLU A 312 -23.78 0.77 -6.36
N VAL A 313 -23.89 0.61 -7.68
CA VAL A 313 -23.42 -0.59 -8.37
C VAL A 313 -21.92 -0.80 -8.16
N TRP A 314 -21.08 0.22 -8.34
CA TRP A 314 -19.64 0.07 -8.19
C TRP A 314 -19.19 -0.15 -6.74
N THR A 315 -19.87 0.43 -5.74
CA THR A 315 -19.57 0.10 -4.34
C THR A 315 -19.91 -1.36 -4.03
N PHE A 316 -20.98 -1.90 -4.62
CA PHE A 316 -21.30 -3.32 -4.52
C PHE A 316 -20.29 -4.20 -5.27
N VAL A 317 -19.83 -3.81 -6.47
CA VAL A 317 -18.75 -4.52 -7.19
C VAL A 317 -17.48 -4.57 -6.35
N ILE A 318 -17.06 -3.46 -5.75
CA ILE A 318 -15.89 -3.41 -4.85
C ILE A 318 -16.08 -4.39 -3.68
N TRP A 319 -17.27 -4.39 -3.06
CA TRP A 319 -17.60 -5.31 -1.99
C TRP A 319 -17.47 -6.77 -2.43
N VAL A 320 -18.04 -7.14 -3.60
CA VAL A 320 -17.96 -8.50 -4.15
C VAL A 320 -16.51 -8.91 -4.46
N VAL A 321 -15.71 -8.03 -5.06
CA VAL A 321 -14.30 -8.33 -5.37
C VAL A 321 -13.48 -8.55 -4.10
N TYR A 322 -13.67 -7.74 -3.06
CA TYR A 322 -12.96 -7.94 -1.79
C TYR A 322 -13.50 -9.14 -0.99
N ALA A 323 -14.79 -9.43 -1.06
CA ALA A 323 -15.36 -10.67 -0.51
C ALA A 323 -14.75 -11.90 -1.21
N ALA A 324 -14.65 -11.87 -2.54
CA ALA A 324 -13.99 -12.91 -3.33
C ALA A 324 -12.50 -13.02 -3.00
N TYR A 325 -11.79 -11.91 -2.80
CA TYR A 325 -10.41 -11.90 -2.32
C TYR A 325 -10.27 -12.61 -0.96
N LEU A 326 -11.08 -12.23 0.03
CA LEU A 326 -11.03 -12.83 1.36
C LEU A 326 -11.41 -14.31 1.33
N HIS A 327 -12.44 -14.67 0.56
CA HIS A 327 -12.89 -16.04 0.39
C HIS A 327 -11.83 -16.88 -0.34
N ALA A 328 -11.26 -16.38 -1.44
CA ALA A 328 -10.19 -17.05 -2.16
C ALA A 328 -9.01 -17.31 -1.24
N ARG A 329 -8.57 -16.31 -0.47
CA ARG A 329 -7.46 -16.46 0.49
C ARG A 329 -7.81 -17.43 1.64
N ALA A 330 -9.08 -17.53 2.02
CA ALA A 330 -9.57 -18.54 2.96
C ALA A 330 -9.67 -19.95 2.34
N THR A 331 -9.59 -20.09 1.02
CA THR A 331 -9.66 -21.36 0.29
C THR A 331 -8.26 -21.84 -0.13
N ARG A 332 -8.06 -23.16 -0.14
CA ARG A 332 -6.75 -23.75 -0.46
C ARG A 332 -6.38 -23.49 -1.94
N GLY A 333 -5.14 -23.06 -2.20
CA GLY A 333 -4.59 -22.94 -3.57
C GLY A 333 -4.59 -21.52 -4.19
N TRP A 334 -5.15 -20.52 -3.52
CA TRP A 334 -5.20 -19.13 -3.99
C TRP A 334 -4.14 -18.20 -3.38
N ALA A 335 -3.29 -18.72 -2.49
CA ALA A 335 -2.19 -17.97 -1.90
C ALA A 335 -1.12 -17.56 -2.94
N GLY A 336 -0.38 -16.50 -2.65
CA GLY A 336 0.72 -16.00 -3.47
C GLY A 336 0.26 -15.04 -4.58
N PRO A 337 0.81 -15.11 -5.81
CA PRO A 337 0.55 -14.11 -6.85
C PRO A 337 -0.92 -13.93 -7.24
N ARG A 338 -1.75 -14.97 -7.12
CA ARG A 338 -3.18 -14.92 -7.49
C ARG A 338 -3.98 -14.02 -6.54
N SER A 339 -3.74 -14.14 -5.22
CA SER A 339 -4.38 -13.28 -4.22
C SER A 339 -3.94 -11.81 -4.38
N ALA A 340 -2.67 -11.57 -4.70
CA ALA A 340 -2.16 -10.22 -4.94
C ALA A 340 -2.88 -9.53 -6.11
N TRP A 341 -3.14 -10.24 -7.21
CA TRP A 341 -3.91 -9.72 -8.34
C TRP A 341 -5.35 -9.38 -7.97
N LEU A 342 -6.02 -10.20 -7.16
CA LEU A 342 -7.37 -9.88 -6.68
C LEU A 342 -7.39 -8.60 -5.83
N SER A 343 -6.39 -8.38 -4.98
CA SER A 343 -6.26 -7.13 -4.20
C SER A 343 -5.99 -5.92 -5.12
N ILE A 344 -5.19 -6.09 -6.17
CA ILE A 344 -4.92 -5.05 -7.17
C ILE A 344 -6.19 -4.70 -7.96
N ILE A 345 -6.94 -5.70 -8.41
CA ILE A 345 -8.21 -5.50 -9.12
C ILE A 345 -9.23 -4.81 -8.22
N GLY A 346 -9.34 -5.22 -6.95
CA GLY A 346 -10.23 -4.58 -5.98
C GLY A 346 -9.93 -3.10 -5.78
N TYR A 347 -8.65 -2.75 -5.66
CA TYR A 347 -8.26 -1.34 -5.56
C TYR A 347 -8.46 -0.58 -6.87
N ALA A 348 -8.24 -1.21 -8.03
CA ALA A 348 -8.56 -0.62 -9.32
C ALA A 348 -10.07 -0.32 -9.45
N CYS A 349 -10.96 -1.16 -8.91
CA CYS A 349 -12.39 -0.86 -8.83
C CYS A 349 -12.67 0.36 -7.94
N ILE A 350 -11.95 0.54 -6.83
CA ILE A 350 -12.04 1.75 -5.98
C ILE A 350 -11.63 2.99 -6.78
N ILE A 351 -10.48 2.96 -7.47
CA ILE A 351 -10.02 4.08 -8.31
C ILE A 351 -11.04 4.39 -9.40
N PHE A 352 -11.60 3.35 -10.05
CA PHE A 352 -12.60 3.51 -11.10
C PHE A 352 -13.87 4.18 -10.55
N ASN A 353 -14.38 3.75 -9.39
CA ASN A 353 -15.53 4.37 -8.74
C ASN A 353 -15.23 5.82 -8.32
N PHE A 354 -14.04 6.05 -7.76
CA PHE A 354 -13.65 7.37 -7.29
C PHE A 354 -13.45 8.37 -8.44
N THR A 355 -12.86 7.96 -9.56
CA THR A 355 -12.54 8.85 -10.69
C THR A 355 -13.57 8.74 -11.81
N VAL A 356 -13.62 7.60 -12.50
CA VAL A 356 -14.41 7.43 -13.71
C VAL A 356 -15.90 7.59 -13.44
N VAL A 357 -16.43 6.94 -12.39
CA VAL A 357 -17.86 7.06 -12.06
C VAL A 357 -18.22 8.48 -11.63
N ASN A 358 -17.32 9.19 -10.95
CA ASN A 358 -17.55 10.57 -10.57
C ASN A 358 -17.54 11.54 -11.76
N ILE A 359 -16.63 11.33 -12.73
CA ILE A 359 -16.40 12.29 -13.82
C ILE A 359 -17.32 12.02 -15.01
N PHE A 360 -17.52 10.75 -15.38
CA PHE A 360 -18.15 10.38 -16.65
C PHE A 360 -19.58 9.90 -16.53
N PHE A 361 -20.05 9.58 -15.32
CA PHE A 361 -21.42 9.09 -15.12
C PHE A 361 -22.23 10.10 -14.30
N SER A 362 -23.35 10.53 -14.88
CA SER A 362 -24.36 11.35 -14.19
C SER A 362 -25.26 10.45 -13.35
N GLY A 363 -25.34 10.71 -12.05
CA GLY A 363 -26.19 9.97 -11.10
C GLY A 363 -26.52 10.81 -9.87
N LEU A 364 -27.46 10.33 -9.05
CA LEU A 364 -27.90 11.02 -7.82
C LEU A 364 -26.75 11.22 -6.82
N HIS A 365 -25.72 10.36 -6.91
CA HIS A 365 -24.52 10.45 -6.11
C HIS A 365 -23.34 11.15 -6.82
N SER A 366 -23.50 11.71 -8.03
CA SER A 366 -22.36 12.33 -8.72
C SER A 366 -21.89 13.57 -7.96
N TYR A 367 -20.67 13.48 -7.42
CA TYR A 367 -19.97 14.55 -6.70
C TYR A 367 -19.00 15.28 -7.63
N SER A 368 -19.17 15.17 -8.95
CA SER A 368 -18.26 15.78 -9.92
C SER A 368 -17.98 17.24 -9.55
N GLY A 369 -19.04 17.98 -9.19
CA GLY A 369 -18.94 19.41 -8.90
C GLY A 369 -18.32 20.21 -10.07
N LEU A 370 -18.23 19.55 -11.24
CA LEU A 370 -17.84 20.09 -12.54
C LEU A 370 -19.04 20.76 -13.18
#